data_AF-A0A2M7F0Q8-F1
#
_entry.id   AF-A0A2M7F0Q8-F1
#
_cell.length_a   1.000
_cell.length_b   1.000
_cell.length_c   1.000
_cell.angle_alpha   90.00
_cell.angle_beta   90.00
_cell.angle_gamma   90.00
#
_symmetry.space_group_name_H-M   'P 1'
#
loop_
_entity.id
_entity.type
_entity.pdbx_description
1 polymer ?
#
loop_
_entity_poly.entity_id
_entity_poly.type
_entity_poly.pdbx_seq_one_letter_code
_entity_poly.pdbx_strand_id
1 'polypeptide(L)'
;MAPLPGLLGPGTDLMLLDGSHAMLLHTGQSTHVTLRENQGHTLIFQADAPTPAVLCIDGLPVLRLDLDAETSVRLPAQHLTGARRRIALKDSSCSQTLYEAICPLPHILTPAEVLQRETAGPFPPAVFAQSAHRYQSLRAHLAKATPASDMAQLSHALVALEAGHERAELKPLSFPVHDAPQVSVIIPAHDKVGVTYLALCGLLLAHNDTPFEVIVVDDASTDDTARLEEIVAGITVIHNTTPQRFIRACNAGVAEARGEYVVLLNNDTEVTTGWLDALRNAFDRFENVGLAGAKLLYPDGMLQDAGGIVWNSGNPWNYGNRQNPWDPRYCYARQADYLSGAALMVPRKVWDAVGGLSTWLAPMYFEDTDLAFKIREAGYTTWFVPASVVYHHEGMTSGTDTTSGFKRFQEVNRPKFKRHWARAYAGHGTEGLRPDLEKDRNIVGRVLFADYTTPRPDRDAGSYAARQEMRLVQSLGYKVTFLPLNMAHFGPYTEELQTS
;
A
#
# COMPACT_ATOMS: atom_id res chain seq x y z
N MET A 1 -1.73 -51.55 35.07
CA MET A 1 -1.19 -50.98 33.83
C MET A 1 0.31 -51.21 33.84
N ALA A 2 0.84 -51.98 32.89
CA ALA A 2 2.28 -52.12 32.73
C ALA A 2 2.88 -50.76 32.29
N PRO A 3 4.11 -50.40 32.73
CA PRO A 3 4.75 -49.18 32.24
C PRO A 3 4.98 -49.28 30.73
N LEU A 4 4.72 -48.20 29.99
CA LEU A 4 5.12 -48.11 28.60
C LEU A 4 6.65 -48.25 28.51
N PRO A 5 7.17 -49.10 27.61
CA PRO A 5 8.62 -49.26 27.46
C PRO A 5 9.24 -47.94 27.01
N GLY A 6 10.47 -47.69 27.47
CA GLY A 6 11.25 -46.49 27.13
C GLY A 6 11.33 -46.28 25.62
N LEU A 7 11.14 -45.01 25.22
CA LEU A 7 11.31 -44.43 23.89
C LEU A 7 11.77 -45.40 22.78
N LEU A 8 10.85 -45.75 21.89
CA LEU A 8 11.16 -46.39 20.61
C LEU A 8 12.13 -45.50 19.83
N GLY A 9 13.26 -46.07 19.39
CA GLY A 9 14.18 -45.40 18.48
C GLY A 9 13.68 -45.44 17.03
N PRO A 10 14.13 -44.54 16.14
CA PRO A 10 13.83 -44.60 14.72
C PRO A 10 14.20 -45.97 14.12
N GLY A 11 13.29 -46.60 13.37
CA GLY A 11 13.50 -47.91 12.74
C GLY A 11 13.20 -49.14 13.63
N THR A 12 12.55 -48.95 14.78
CA THR A 12 12.14 -50.08 15.64
C THR A 12 10.74 -50.55 15.25
N ASP A 13 10.64 -51.68 14.54
CA ASP A 13 9.36 -52.25 14.14
C ASP A 13 8.45 -52.52 15.33
N LEU A 14 7.19 -52.12 15.20
CA LEU A 14 6.16 -52.38 16.20
C LEU A 14 5.38 -53.61 15.80
N MET A 15 5.18 -54.55 16.72
CA MET A 15 4.37 -55.72 16.45
C MET A 15 3.04 -55.60 17.19
N LEU A 16 1.95 -55.49 16.44
CA LEU A 16 0.61 -55.51 17.02
C LEU A 16 0.19 -56.97 17.20
N LEU A 17 -0.15 -57.34 18.43
CA LEU A 17 -0.58 -58.70 18.78
C LEU A 17 -2.09 -58.70 19.08
N ASP A 18 -2.85 -59.52 18.37
CA ASP A 18 -4.24 -59.83 18.68
C ASP A 18 -4.44 -61.36 18.74
N GLY A 19 -4.52 -61.89 19.97
CA GLY A 19 -4.58 -63.33 20.21
C GLY A 19 -3.35 -64.06 19.64
N SER A 20 -3.58 -64.98 18.70
CA SER A 20 -2.53 -65.75 18.01
C SER A 20 -2.01 -65.07 16.73
N HIS A 21 -2.54 -63.90 16.36
CA HIS A 21 -2.10 -63.16 15.17
C HIS A 21 -1.10 -62.07 15.56
N ALA A 22 0.05 -62.09 14.89
CA ALA A 22 1.05 -61.04 14.96
C ALA A 22 1.09 -60.28 13.63
N MET A 23 0.92 -58.96 13.69
CA MET A 23 1.04 -58.07 12.54
C MET A 23 2.20 -57.11 12.76
N LEU A 24 3.16 -57.11 11.83
CA LEU A 24 4.31 -56.21 11.89
C LEU A 24 3.92 -54.84 11.33
N LEU A 25 3.81 -53.84 12.20
CA LEU A 25 3.72 -52.43 11.83
C LEU A 25 5.14 -51.93 11.56
N HIS A 26 5.48 -51.84 10.28
CA HIS A 26 6.76 -51.26 9.86
C HIS A 26 6.79 -49.80 10.32
N THR A 27 7.67 -49.47 11.25
CA THR A 27 8.04 -48.07 11.44
C THR A 27 8.98 -47.76 10.28
N GLY A 28 8.47 -47.07 9.25
CA GLY A 28 9.22 -46.80 8.04
C GLY A 28 10.65 -46.33 8.34
N GLN A 29 11.62 -46.81 7.58
CA GLN A 29 12.97 -46.27 7.64
C GLN A 29 12.87 -44.75 7.53
N SER A 30 13.42 -44.03 8.51
CA SER A 30 13.44 -42.58 8.47
C SER A 30 14.35 -42.18 7.33
N THR A 31 13.78 -41.86 6.16
CA THR A 31 14.50 -41.27 5.04
C THR A 31 15.32 -40.11 5.57
N HIS A 32 16.63 -40.18 5.44
CA HIS A 32 17.50 -39.13 5.91
C HIS A 32 17.59 -38.05 4.84
N VAL A 33 17.00 -36.89 5.11
CA VAL A 33 17.03 -35.74 4.20
C VAL A 33 18.06 -34.74 4.69
N THR A 34 18.99 -34.36 3.82
CA THR A 34 19.96 -33.30 4.09
C THR A 34 19.78 -32.14 3.13
N LEU A 35 20.06 -30.93 3.62
CA LEU A 35 20.24 -29.76 2.76
C LEU A 35 21.69 -29.76 2.27
N ARG A 36 21.89 -30.03 0.97
CA ARG A 36 23.20 -30.07 0.34
C ARG A 36 23.71 -28.68 0.02
N GLU A 37 22.83 -27.83 -0.51
CA GLU A 37 23.20 -26.49 -0.95
C GLU A 37 22.07 -25.50 -0.72
N ASN A 38 22.43 -24.29 -0.30
CA ASN A 38 21.51 -23.17 -0.12
C ASN A 38 21.97 -22.02 -1.01
N GLN A 39 21.38 -21.91 -2.21
CA GLN A 39 21.63 -20.82 -3.15
C GLN A 39 20.68 -19.63 -2.89
N GLY A 40 20.37 -19.40 -1.62
CA GLY A 40 19.50 -18.34 -1.15
C GLY A 40 18.02 -18.63 -1.41
N HIS A 41 17.56 -18.44 -2.65
CA HIS A 41 16.14 -18.60 -3.00
C HIS A 41 15.80 -19.99 -3.54
N THR A 42 16.81 -20.85 -3.66
CA THR A 42 16.70 -22.25 -4.08
C THR A 42 17.44 -23.11 -3.07
N LEU A 43 16.75 -24.11 -2.54
CA LEU A 43 17.28 -25.12 -1.63
C LEU A 43 17.48 -26.42 -2.39
N ILE A 44 18.64 -27.06 -2.24
CA ILE A 44 18.94 -28.36 -2.83
C ILE A 44 18.93 -29.40 -1.72
N PHE A 45 17.92 -30.24 -1.73
CA PHE A 45 17.77 -31.34 -0.78
C PHE A 45 18.25 -32.65 -1.39
N GLN A 46 18.79 -33.52 -0.55
CA GLN A 46 19.16 -34.88 -0.91
C GLN A 46 18.46 -35.84 0.04
N ALA A 47 17.72 -36.78 -0.53
CA ALA A 47 17.14 -37.91 0.18
C ALA A 47 17.88 -39.19 -0.21
N ASP A 48 18.06 -40.09 0.76
CA ASP A 48 18.63 -41.43 0.55
C ASP A 48 17.67 -42.40 -0.16
N ALA A 49 16.37 -42.08 -0.20
CA ALA A 49 15.36 -42.76 -1.00
C ALA A 49 14.26 -41.79 -1.48
N PRO A 50 13.62 -42.05 -2.65
CA PRO A 50 12.51 -41.25 -3.14
C PRO A 50 11.40 -41.10 -2.09
N THR A 51 11.09 -39.88 -1.67
CA THR A 51 10.21 -39.62 -0.52
C THR A 51 9.29 -38.41 -0.78
N PRO A 52 7.97 -38.61 -0.80
CA PRO A 52 7.03 -37.49 -0.88
C PRO A 52 7.08 -36.65 0.40
N ALA A 53 7.22 -35.34 0.25
CA ALA A 53 7.40 -34.40 1.34
C ALA A 53 6.55 -33.14 1.16
N VAL A 54 6.32 -32.45 2.29
CA VAL A 54 5.69 -31.14 2.34
C VAL A 54 6.71 -30.16 2.91
N LEU A 55 7.07 -29.16 2.13
CA LEU A 55 7.83 -28.01 2.61
C LEU A 55 6.92 -27.15 3.48
N CYS A 56 7.33 -26.95 4.72
CA CYS A 56 6.73 -26.03 5.67
C CYS A 56 7.68 -24.85 5.94
N ILE A 57 7.12 -23.63 6.01
CA ILE A 57 7.82 -22.42 6.44
C ILE A 57 7.08 -21.85 7.65
N ASP A 58 7.80 -21.64 8.74
CA ASP A 58 7.26 -21.20 10.04
C ASP A 58 6.08 -22.08 10.53
N GLY A 59 6.15 -23.37 10.21
CA GLY A 59 5.14 -24.37 10.59
C GLY A 59 3.94 -24.48 9.65
N LEU A 60 3.81 -23.59 8.67
CA LEU A 60 2.73 -23.63 7.68
C LEU A 60 3.16 -24.41 6.43
N PRO A 61 2.33 -25.33 5.90
CA PRO A 61 2.63 -26.04 4.65
C PRO A 61 2.59 -25.08 3.46
N VAL A 62 3.62 -25.13 2.63
CA VAL A 62 3.85 -24.19 1.51
C VAL A 62 3.83 -24.91 0.16
N LEU A 63 4.52 -26.04 0.04
CA LEU A 63 4.68 -26.75 -1.24
C LEU A 63 4.77 -28.26 -1.01
N ARG A 64 4.12 -29.05 -1.88
CA ARG A 64 4.30 -30.50 -1.93
C ARG A 64 5.38 -30.85 -2.95
N LEU A 65 6.22 -31.81 -2.61
CA LEU A 65 7.44 -32.14 -3.33
C LEU A 65 7.63 -33.67 -3.31
N ASP A 66 8.27 -34.21 -4.34
CA ASP A 66 8.79 -35.58 -4.32
C ASP A 66 10.32 -35.46 -4.25
N LEU A 67 10.88 -35.80 -3.09
CA LEU A 67 12.33 -35.76 -2.86
C LEU A 67 12.99 -36.98 -3.49
N ASP A 68 14.19 -36.81 -4.02
CA ASP A 68 15.02 -37.87 -4.59
C ASP A 68 16.51 -37.63 -4.23
N ALA A 69 17.42 -38.23 -5.01
CA ALA A 69 18.86 -38.10 -4.76
C ALA A 69 19.36 -36.63 -4.85
N GLU A 70 18.68 -35.75 -5.58
CA GLU A 70 18.97 -34.32 -5.61
C GLU A 70 17.76 -33.51 -6.09
N THR A 71 17.05 -32.87 -5.17
CA THR A 71 15.82 -32.12 -5.45
C THR A 71 16.04 -30.62 -5.24
N SER A 72 15.91 -29.86 -6.32
CA SER A 72 15.97 -28.40 -6.28
C SER A 72 14.59 -27.79 -6.00
N VAL A 73 14.48 -27.01 -4.94
CA VAL A 73 13.24 -26.39 -4.47
C VAL A 73 13.39 -24.88 -4.44
N ARG A 74 12.68 -24.19 -5.33
CA ARG A 74 12.60 -22.73 -5.32
C ARG A 74 11.60 -22.26 -4.27
N LEU A 75 12.05 -21.41 -3.35
CA LEU A 75 11.22 -20.86 -2.29
C LEU A 75 10.28 -19.77 -2.83
N PRO A 76 9.02 -19.69 -2.37
CA PRO A 76 8.12 -18.63 -2.82
C PRO A 76 8.62 -17.25 -2.39
N ALA A 77 8.52 -16.28 -3.31
CA ALA A 77 9.08 -14.94 -3.13
C ALA A 77 8.59 -14.22 -1.87
N GLN A 78 7.36 -14.47 -1.44
CA GLN A 78 6.76 -13.91 -0.21
C GLN A 78 7.53 -14.26 1.08
N HIS A 79 8.35 -15.32 1.06
CA HIS A 79 9.16 -15.73 2.22
C HIS A 79 10.61 -15.22 2.13
N LEU A 80 11.03 -14.70 0.97
CA LEU A 80 12.37 -14.16 0.68
C LEU A 80 12.50 -12.72 1.17
N THR A 81 12.34 -12.53 2.48
CA THR A 81 12.20 -11.23 3.14
C THR A 81 13.47 -10.79 3.90
N GLY A 82 14.55 -11.56 3.82
CA GLY A 82 15.75 -11.33 4.66
C GLY A 82 15.60 -11.82 6.10
N ALA A 83 14.38 -12.15 6.53
CA ALA A 83 14.10 -12.68 7.86
C ALA A 83 14.61 -14.13 8.00
N ARG A 84 15.03 -14.50 9.22
CA ARG A 84 15.27 -15.90 9.58
C ARG A 84 13.95 -16.63 9.64
N ARG A 85 13.83 -17.71 8.87
CA ARG A 85 12.62 -18.52 8.80
C ARG A 85 12.94 -19.94 9.25
N ARG A 86 11.98 -20.57 9.91
CA ARG A 86 12.05 -21.99 10.24
C ARG A 86 11.57 -22.77 9.02
N ILE A 87 12.46 -23.54 8.41
CA ILE A 87 12.14 -24.39 7.28
C ILE A 87 12.13 -25.82 7.74
N ALA A 88 11.05 -26.53 7.44
CA ALA A 88 10.93 -27.95 7.70
C ALA A 88 10.46 -28.67 6.43
N LEU A 89 11.04 -29.83 6.14
CA LEU A 89 10.42 -30.82 5.27
C LEU A 89 9.74 -31.84 6.15
N LYS A 90 8.45 -32.05 5.93
CA LYS A 90 7.66 -33.06 6.62
C LYS A 90 7.23 -34.15 5.67
N ASP A 91 6.92 -35.32 6.19
CA ASP A 91 6.31 -36.38 5.41
C ASP A 91 4.92 -35.96 4.87
N SER A 92 4.36 -36.75 3.95
CA SER A 92 3.06 -36.45 3.33
C SER A 92 1.90 -36.30 4.33
N SER A 93 2.00 -36.90 5.53
CA SER A 93 1.01 -36.77 6.61
C SER A 93 1.24 -35.56 7.52
N CYS A 94 2.35 -34.82 7.34
CA CYS A 94 2.82 -33.73 8.19
C CYS A 94 3.08 -34.13 9.66
N SER A 95 3.15 -35.43 9.96
CA SER A 95 3.32 -35.96 11.32
C SER A 95 4.80 -36.15 11.69
N GLN A 96 5.66 -36.40 10.70
CA GLN A 96 7.08 -36.59 10.88
C GLN A 96 7.87 -35.47 10.19
N THR A 97 8.82 -34.87 10.91
CA THR A 97 9.78 -33.92 10.34
C THR A 97 10.99 -34.68 9.81
N LEU A 98 11.21 -34.61 8.50
CA LEU A 98 12.32 -35.26 7.79
C LEU A 98 13.58 -34.41 7.80
N TYR A 99 13.42 -33.09 7.75
CA TYR A 99 14.51 -32.11 7.86
C TYR A 99 13.98 -30.84 8.51
N GLU A 100 14.82 -30.18 9.32
CA GLU A 100 14.50 -28.88 9.89
C GLU A 100 15.74 -28.02 10.08
N ALA A 101 15.63 -26.76 9.70
CA ALA A 101 16.65 -25.77 9.98
C ALA A 101 16.05 -24.37 10.12
N ILE A 102 16.72 -23.52 10.89
CA ILE A 102 16.50 -22.09 10.86
C ILE A 102 17.55 -21.51 9.91
N CYS A 103 17.12 -21.09 8.73
CA CYS A 103 18.00 -20.46 7.76
C CYS A 103 17.60 -18.99 7.57
N PRO A 104 18.59 -18.09 7.37
CA PRO A 104 18.32 -16.78 6.82
C PRO A 104 17.86 -16.98 5.38
N LEU A 105 16.60 -16.65 5.09
CA LEU A 105 16.17 -16.59 3.70
C LEU A 105 16.64 -15.28 3.11
N PRO A 106 17.26 -15.28 1.92
CA PRO A 106 17.75 -14.05 1.33
C PRO A 106 16.56 -13.12 1.13
N HIS A 107 16.80 -11.84 1.37
CA HIS A 107 15.99 -10.82 0.73
C HIS A 107 16.34 -10.82 -0.76
N ILE A 108 15.39 -10.56 -1.65
CA ILE A 108 15.72 -10.29 -3.05
C ILE A 108 16.56 -9.00 -3.05
N LEU A 109 17.89 -9.16 -3.16
CA LEU A 109 18.82 -8.04 -3.13
C LEU A 109 18.50 -7.07 -4.26
N THR A 110 18.07 -5.89 -3.89
CA THR A 110 17.91 -4.80 -4.85
C THR A 110 19.29 -4.23 -5.19
N PRO A 111 19.46 -3.62 -6.37
CA PRO A 111 20.68 -2.87 -6.70
C PRO A 111 21.09 -1.86 -5.62
N ALA A 112 20.13 -1.31 -4.85
CA ALA A 112 20.39 -0.40 -3.74
C ALA A 112 21.09 -1.07 -2.54
N GLU A 113 20.72 -2.31 -2.20
CA GLU A 113 21.35 -3.06 -1.10
C GLU A 113 22.75 -3.56 -1.47
N VAL A 114 22.98 -3.87 -2.76
CA VAL A 114 24.32 -4.16 -3.28
C VAL A 114 25.20 -2.90 -3.17
N LEU A 115 24.67 -1.72 -3.50
CA LEU A 115 25.39 -0.45 -3.35
C LEU A 115 25.73 -0.16 -1.88
N GLN A 116 24.83 -0.42 -0.94
CA GLN A 116 25.10 -0.26 0.50
C GLN A 116 26.15 -1.23 1.03
N ARG A 117 26.14 -2.49 0.56
CA ARG A 117 27.04 -3.54 1.05
C ARG A 117 28.45 -3.39 0.48
N GLU A 118 28.57 -3.02 -0.78
CA GLU A 118 29.83 -3.07 -1.54
C GLU A 118 30.58 -1.73 -1.60
N THR A 119 30.04 -0.64 -1.03
CA THR A 119 30.72 0.66 -1.01
C THR A 119 31.22 1.03 0.40
N ALA A 120 32.48 1.47 0.48
CA ALA A 120 33.11 1.94 1.72
C ALA A 120 32.99 3.47 1.82
N GLY A 121 31.99 3.98 2.55
CA GLY A 121 31.71 5.40 2.75
C GLY A 121 30.29 5.59 3.30
N PRO A 122 29.92 6.75 3.90
CA PRO A 122 28.82 6.84 4.87
C PRO A 122 27.45 6.79 4.17
N PHE A 123 27.02 5.59 3.77
CA PHE A 123 25.63 5.34 3.49
C PHE A 123 24.85 5.28 4.81
N PRO A 124 23.66 5.87 4.90
CA PRO A 124 22.81 5.73 6.06
C PRO A 124 22.58 4.23 6.35
N PRO A 125 22.49 3.83 7.63
CA PRO A 125 22.39 2.42 8.03
C PRO A 125 21.16 1.68 7.46
N ALA A 126 20.18 2.43 6.92
CA ALA A 126 19.12 1.93 6.08
C ALA A 126 18.78 2.96 4.99
N VAL A 127 18.42 2.49 3.79
CA VAL A 127 17.76 3.30 2.76
C VAL A 127 16.29 3.33 3.12
N PHE A 128 15.75 4.53 3.38
CA PHE A 128 14.33 4.71 3.65
C PHE A 128 13.50 4.17 2.49
N ALA A 129 12.33 3.59 2.76
CA ALA A 129 11.45 3.04 1.72
C ALA A 129 11.06 4.09 0.65
N GLN A 130 11.05 5.36 1.05
CA GLN A 130 10.74 6.54 0.24
C GLN A 130 11.88 6.94 -0.71
N SER A 131 13.12 6.48 -0.47
CA SER A 131 14.32 7.05 -1.12
C SER A 131 14.29 6.95 -2.65
N ALA A 132 13.75 5.86 -3.20
CA ALA A 132 13.60 5.72 -4.65
C ALA A 132 12.71 6.81 -5.25
N HIS A 133 11.60 7.14 -4.57
CA HIS A 133 10.68 8.20 -4.97
C HIS A 133 11.31 9.59 -4.80
N ARG A 134 12.04 9.84 -3.71
CA ARG A 134 12.79 11.09 -3.51
C ARG A 134 13.82 11.32 -4.63
N TYR A 135 14.54 10.27 -5.03
CA TYR A 135 15.50 10.35 -6.13
C TYR A 135 14.82 10.53 -7.50
N GLN A 136 13.69 9.88 -7.73
CA GLN A 136 12.86 10.09 -8.92
C GLN A 136 12.41 11.55 -9.03
N SER A 137 12.01 12.14 -7.90
CA SER A 137 11.64 13.55 -7.77
C SER A 137 12.79 14.49 -8.16
N LEU A 138 13.97 14.26 -7.59
CA LEU A 138 15.15 15.06 -7.91
C LEU A 138 15.52 14.96 -9.40
N ARG A 139 15.45 13.76 -9.98
CA ARG A 139 15.66 13.57 -11.42
C ARG A 139 14.64 14.34 -12.26
N ALA A 140 13.38 14.35 -11.87
CA ALA A 140 12.33 15.09 -12.58
C ALA A 140 12.58 16.60 -12.53
N HIS A 141 12.93 17.14 -11.36
CA HIS A 141 13.31 18.54 -11.21
C HIS A 141 14.52 18.91 -12.06
N LEU A 142 15.59 18.09 -12.02
CA LEU A 142 16.79 18.34 -12.83
C LEU A 142 16.51 18.30 -14.34
N ALA A 143 15.66 17.38 -14.78
CA ALA A 143 15.29 17.28 -16.19
C ALA A 143 14.46 18.47 -16.69
N LYS A 144 13.72 19.13 -15.80
CA LYS A 144 12.86 20.29 -16.10
C LYS A 144 13.40 21.60 -15.51
N ALA A 145 14.64 21.61 -15.03
CA ALA A 145 15.21 22.75 -14.33
C ALA A 145 15.29 23.97 -15.25
N THR A 146 14.89 25.12 -14.71
CA THR A 146 15.03 26.43 -15.35
C THR A 146 15.92 27.31 -14.47
N PRO A 147 16.40 28.47 -14.95
CA PRO A 147 17.14 29.41 -14.10
C PRO A 147 16.37 29.88 -12.85
N ALA A 148 15.04 29.76 -12.84
CA ALA A 148 14.18 30.10 -11.70
C ALA A 148 13.98 28.93 -10.72
N SER A 149 14.47 27.72 -11.03
CA SER A 149 14.34 26.56 -10.16
C SER A 149 15.25 26.69 -8.94
N ASP A 150 14.66 26.72 -7.74
CA ASP A 150 15.41 26.80 -6.48
C ASP A 150 15.93 25.41 -6.05
N MET A 151 17.07 25.03 -6.61
CA MET A 151 17.73 23.77 -6.28
C MET A 151 18.24 23.72 -4.83
N ALA A 152 18.52 24.86 -4.21
CA ALA A 152 18.98 24.92 -2.82
C ALA A 152 17.84 24.55 -1.87
N GLN A 153 16.63 25.09 -2.12
CA GLN A 153 15.43 24.72 -1.39
C GLN A 153 15.08 23.24 -1.58
N LEU A 154 15.15 22.71 -2.81
CA LEU A 154 14.90 21.28 -3.06
C LEU A 154 15.91 20.38 -2.35
N SER A 155 17.18 20.77 -2.35
CA SER A 155 18.22 20.06 -1.58
C SER A 155 17.94 20.10 -0.07
N HIS A 156 17.49 21.24 0.45
CA HIS A 156 17.10 21.36 1.86
C HIS A 156 15.89 20.48 2.19
N ALA A 157 14.86 20.51 1.36
CA ALA A 157 13.67 19.67 1.54
C ALA A 157 14.03 18.17 1.61
N LEU A 158 14.92 17.71 0.74
CA LEU A 158 15.44 16.34 0.76
C LEU A 158 16.15 16.01 2.09
N VAL A 159 17.06 16.87 2.53
CA VAL A 159 17.81 16.69 3.79
C VAL A 159 16.88 16.69 5.01
N ALA A 160 15.87 17.58 5.03
CA ALA A 160 14.88 17.62 6.10
C ALA A 160 14.07 16.32 6.18
N LEU A 161 13.62 15.81 5.03
CA LEU A 161 12.89 14.53 4.93
C LEU A 161 13.75 13.31 5.35
N GLU A 162 15.06 13.35 5.13
CA GLU A 162 16.00 12.32 5.61
C GLU A 162 16.29 12.43 7.11
N ALA A 163 16.32 13.65 7.66
CA ALA A 163 16.54 13.87 9.08
C ALA A 163 15.34 13.42 9.94
N GLY A 164 14.12 13.58 9.42
CA GLY A 164 12.87 13.30 10.13
C GLY A 164 12.44 14.45 11.06
N HIS A 165 11.17 14.42 11.50
CA HIS A 165 10.52 15.59 12.10
C HIS A 165 11.13 16.04 13.45
N GLU A 166 11.86 15.17 14.14
CA GLU A 166 12.50 15.49 15.43
C GLU A 166 13.84 16.23 15.26
N ARG A 167 14.47 16.09 14.10
CA ARG A 167 15.85 16.56 13.84
C ARG A 167 15.94 17.54 12.68
N ALA A 168 14.85 17.71 11.93
CA ALA A 168 14.80 18.65 10.81
C ALA A 168 14.98 20.09 11.31
N GLU A 169 15.90 20.81 10.66
CA GLU A 169 16.06 22.25 10.85
C GLU A 169 15.00 22.99 10.02
N LEU A 170 14.18 23.81 10.67
CA LEU A 170 13.17 24.62 9.99
C LEU A 170 13.85 25.82 9.32
N LYS A 171 13.91 25.80 7.99
CA LYS A 171 14.38 26.93 7.16
C LYS A 171 13.23 27.51 6.34
N PRO A 172 13.36 28.78 5.90
CA PRO A 172 12.37 29.37 5.02
C PRO A 172 12.09 28.50 3.79
N LEU A 173 10.82 28.27 3.51
CA LEU A 173 10.32 27.62 2.30
C LEU A 173 9.50 28.61 1.48
N SER A 174 9.47 28.45 0.16
CA SER A 174 8.68 29.26 -0.76
C SER A 174 8.01 28.36 -1.80
N PHE A 175 6.68 28.43 -1.84
CA PHE A 175 5.86 27.78 -2.85
C PHE A 175 5.62 28.71 -4.04
N PRO A 176 5.59 28.18 -5.28
CA PRO A 176 5.14 28.93 -6.44
C PRO A 176 3.71 29.42 -6.26
N VAL A 177 3.47 30.71 -6.52
CA VAL A 177 2.11 31.28 -6.52
C VAL A 177 1.55 31.18 -7.93
N HIS A 178 0.38 30.56 -8.06
CA HIS A 178 -0.35 30.43 -9.31
C HIS A 178 -1.63 31.28 -9.26
N ASP A 179 -1.85 32.11 -10.27
CA ASP A 179 -3.06 32.94 -10.37
C ASP A 179 -4.33 32.09 -10.56
N ALA A 180 -4.20 30.97 -11.28
CA ALA A 180 -5.27 30.01 -11.56
C ALA A 180 -4.79 28.58 -11.21
N PRO A 181 -4.71 28.20 -9.92
CA PRO A 181 -4.38 26.84 -9.54
C PRO A 181 -5.49 25.90 -10.01
N GLN A 182 -5.13 24.72 -10.53
CA GLN A 182 -6.12 23.69 -10.88
C GLN A 182 -6.53 22.89 -9.64
N VAL A 183 -5.62 22.74 -8.68
CA VAL A 183 -5.85 21.99 -7.45
C VAL A 183 -5.57 22.85 -6.23
N SER A 184 -6.41 22.76 -5.21
CA SER A 184 -6.09 23.28 -3.87
C SER A 184 -5.82 22.12 -2.92
N VAL A 185 -4.60 22.06 -2.38
CA VAL A 185 -4.18 21.06 -1.40
C VAL A 185 -4.47 21.59 0.00
N ILE A 186 -5.38 20.93 0.71
CA ILE A 186 -5.86 21.29 2.04
C ILE A 186 -5.19 20.43 3.09
N ILE A 187 -4.44 21.05 4.00
CA ILE A 187 -3.69 20.38 5.05
C ILE A 187 -4.19 20.85 6.42
N PRO A 188 -5.01 20.05 7.14
CA PRO A 188 -5.33 20.36 8.53
C PRO A 188 -4.11 20.09 9.42
N ALA A 189 -3.81 21.01 10.33
CA ALA A 189 -2.69 20.91 11.26
C ALA A 189 -3.12 21.28 12.68
N HIS A 190 -2.54 20.62 13.68
CA HIS A 190 -2.72 20.96 15.10
C HIS A 190 -1.46 20.55 15.85
N ASP A 191 -0.68 21.54 16.27
CA ASP A 191 0.66 21.41 16.80
C ASP A 191 1.60 20.60 15.87
N LYS A 192 2.78 20.26 16.38
CA LYS A 192 3.82 19.46 15.73
C LYS A 192 4.30 20.11 14.44
N VAL A 193 4.77 21.34 14.54
CA VAL A 193 5.29 22.13 13.41
C VAL A 193 6.25 21.33 12.53
N GLY A 194 7.14 20.52 13.12
CA GLY A 194 8.11 19.69 12.38
C GLY A 194 7.45 18.66 11.47
N VAL A 195 6.29 18.12 11.83
CA VAL A 195 5.52 17.16 11.02
C VAL A 195 4.91 17.86 9.82
N THR A 196 4.20 18.97 10.05
CA THR A 196 3.62 19.81 8.98
C THR A 196 4.70 20.35 8.04
N TYR A 197 5.84 20.77 8.59
CA TYR A 197 6.99 21.23 7.81
C TYR A 197 7.53 20.14 6.88
N LEU A 198 7.64 18.88 7.34
CA LEU A 198 8.05 17.78 6.48
C LEU A 198 7.05 17.48 5.37
N ALA A 199 5.74 17.55 5.64
CA ALA A 199 4.74 17.40 4.57
C ALA A 199 4.89 18.49 3.49
N LEU A 200 5.20 19.73 3.89
CA LEU A 200 5.49 20.82 2.96
C LEU A 200 6.80 20.59 2.18
N CYS A 201 7.86 20.08 2.82
CA CYS A 201 9.07 19.64 2.13
C CYS A 201 8.76 18.53 1.11
N GLY A 202 7.90 17.57 1.47
CA GLY A 202 7.43 16.51 0.57
C GLY A 202 6.70 17.08 -0.65
N LEU A 203 5.80 18.05 -0.45
CA LEU A 203 5.11 18.72 -1.55
C LEU A 203 6.05 19.49 -2.48
N LEU A 204 7.06 20.17 -1.94
CA LEU A 204 8.06 20.88 -2.75
C LEU A 204 8.94 19.92 -3.55
N LEU A 205 9.36 18.81 -2.94
CA LEU A 205 10.21 17.81 -3.56
C LEU A 205 9.44 16.96 -4.59
N ALA A 206 8.15 16.74 -4.38
CA ALA A 206 7.31 16.01 -5.32
C ALA A 206 7.07 16.86 -6.58
N HIS A 207 7.84 16.60 -7.64
CA HIS A 207 7.59 17.22 -8.94
C HIS A 207 6.20 16.82 -9.45
N ASN A 208 5.38 17.80 -9.80
CA ASN A 208 4.09 17.65 -10.47
C ASN A 208 3.95 18.70 -11.59
N ASP A 209 3.22 18.38 -12.64
CA ASP A 209 2.93 19.31 -13.75
C ASP A 209 1.64 20.09 -13.54
N THR A 210 0.70 19.54 -12.75
CA THR A 210 -0.55 20.19 -12.41
C THR A 210 -0.30 21.36 -11.44
N PRO A 211 -0.66 22.62 -11.78
CA PRO A 211 -0.46 23.76 -10.91
C PRO A 211 -1.40 23.68 -9.70
N PHE A 212 -0.87 23.92 -8.50
CA PHE A 212 -1.64 23.82 -7.27
C PHE A 212 -1.31 24.93 -6.29
N GLU A 213 -2.23 25.17 -5.37
CA GLU A 213 -1.99 25.99 -4.18
C GLU A 213 -2.02 25.13 -2.91
N VAL A 214 -1.42 25.63 -1.84
CA VAL A 214 -1.43 24.97 -0.54
C VAL A 214 -2.16 25.84 0.47
N ILE A 215 -3.16 25.26 1.13
CA ILE A 215 -3.94 25.86 2.19
C ILE A 215 -3.75 25.03 3.45
N VAL A 216 -3.04 25.58 4.43
CA VAL A 216 -2.88 24.98 5.75
C VAL A 216 -3.96 25.52 6.68
N VAL A 217 -4.68 24.62 7.34
CA VAL A 217 -5.69 25.01 8.35
C VAL A 217 -5.10 24.71 9.72
N ASP A 218 -4.57 25.74 10.36
CA ASP A 218 -4.11 25.69 11.74
C ASP A 218 -5.31 25.61 12.70
N ASP A 219 -5.50 24.45 13.31
CA ASP A 219 -6.62 24.14 14.18
C ASP A 219 -6.36 24.55 15.64
N ALA A 220 -6.07 25.83 15.86
CA ALA A 220 -5.73 26.40 17.17
C ALA A 220 -4.49 25.77 17.81
N SER A 221 -3.38 25.71 17.06
CA SER A 221 -2.09 25.24 17.58
C SER A 221 -1.52 26.18 18.64
N THR A 222 -0.68 25.61 19.49
CA THR A 222 0.01 26.28 20.60
C THR A 222 1.53 26.31 20.42
N ASP A 223 2.06 25.56 19.45
CA ASP A 223 3.45 25.61 19.03
C ASP A 223 3.67 26.51 17.80
N ASP A 224 4.85 26.43 17.19
CA ASP A 224 5.22 27.26 16.04
C ASP A 224 4.36 27.03 14.78
N THR A 225 3.48 26.01 14.76
CA THR A 225 2.50 25.82 13.68
C THR A 225 1.58 27.03 13.54
N ALA A 226 1.30 27.74 14.64
CA ALA A 226 0.49 28.95 14.65
C ALA A 226 1.14 30.16 13.96
N ARG A 227 2.41 30.03 13.54
CA ARG A 227 3.20 31.08 12.87
C ARG A 227 3.86 30.53 11.59
N LEU A 228 3.29 29.49 11.01
CA LEU A 228 3.87 28.76 9.88
C LEU A 228 4.15 29.67 8.68
N GLU A 229 3.29 30.65 8.44
CA GLU A 229 3.41 31.66 7.39
C GLU A 229 4.63 32.59 7.54
N GLU A 230 5.24 32.67 8.72
CA GLU A 230 6.49 33.41 8.93
C GLU A 230 7.71 32.70 8.34
N ILE A 231 7.63 31.37 8.19
CA ILE A 231 8.71 30.53 7.66
C ILE A 231 8.35 29.86 6.32
N VAL A 232 7.09 29.90 5.89
CA VAL A 232 6.66 29.36 4.59
C VAL A 232 5.89 30.42 3.81
N ALA A 233 6.50 30.89 2.72
CA ALA A 233 5.89 31.83 1.79
C ALA A 233 5.14 31.10 0.66
N GLY A 234 4.16 31.80 0.06
CA GLY A 234 3.40 31.28 -1.09
C GLY A 234 2.29 30.28 -0.75
N ILE A 235 1.96 30.13 0.54
CA ILE A 235 0.83 29.33 1.04
C ILE A 235 -0.25 30.23 1.65
N THR A 236 -1.45 29.68 1.81
CA THR A 236 -2.51 30.30 2.63
C THR A 236 -2.58 29.58 3.97
N VAL A 237 -2.64 30.32 5.08
CA VAL A 237 -2.85 29.76 6.41
C VAL A 237 -4.17 30.29 6.98
N ILE A 238 -5.04 29.37 7.41
CA ILE A 238 -6.31 29.68 8.05
C ILE A 238 -6.20 29.28 9.52
N HIS A 239 -6.36 30.24 10.43
CA HIS A 239 -6.28 29.99 11.87
C HIS A 239 -7.68 29.86 12.48
N ASN A 240 -7.98 28.69 13.04
CA ASN A 240 -9.13 28.51 13.91
C ASN A 240 -8.81 29.07 15.29
N THR A 241 -9.75 29.82 15.87
CA THR A 241 -9.61 30.37 17.23
C THR A 241 -9.80 29.32 18.33
N THR A 242 -10.46 28.21 18.00
CA THR A 242 -10.71 27.08 18.91
C THR A 242 -10.56 25.77 18.14
N PRO A 243 -10.13 24.67 18.76
CA PRO A 243 -9.92 23.41 18.04
C PRO A 243 -11.24 22.87 17.46
N GLN A 244 -11.38 22.94 16.14
CA GLN A 244 -12.53 22.48 15.35
C GLN A 244 -12.38 21.03 14.88
N ARG A 245 -11.14 20.51 14.89
CA ARG A 245 -10.73 19.17 14.47
C ARG A 245 -10.94 18.89 12.99
N PHE A 246 -10.50 17.71 12.57
CA PHE A 246 -10.33 17.30 11.17
C PHE A 246 -11.50 17.71 10.25
N ILE A 247 -12.73 17.27 10.56
CA ILE A 247 -13.88 17.49 9.66
C ILE A 247 -14.12 18.97 9.37
N ARG A 248 -14.13 19.78 10.43
CA ARG A 248 -14.45 21.21 10.31
C ARG A 248 -13.27 22.00 9.76
N ALA A 249 -12.04 21.63 10.14
CA ALA A 249 -10.82 22.22 9.59
C ALA A 249 -10.73 21.99 8.07
N CYS A 250 -10.92 20.75 7.60
CA CYS A 250 -10.95 20.44 6.17
C CYS A 250 -12.06 21.20 5.44
N ASN A 251 -13.29 21.25 5.99
CA ASN A 251 -14.37 22.02 5.38
C ASN A 251 -14.06 23.52 5.28
N ALA A 252 -13.42 24.11 6.30
CA ALA A 252 -13.01 25.51 6.29
C ALA A 252 -11.90 25.77 5.25
N GLY A 253 -10.91 24.88 5.17
CA GLY A 253 -9.85 24.97 4.15
C GLY A 253 -10.41 24.84 2.73
N VAL A 254 -11.33 23.89 2.51
CA VAL A 254 -12.02 23.79 1.23
C VAL A 254 -12.82 25.07 0.95
N ALA A 255 -13.49 25.70 1.91
CA ALA A 255 -14.24 26.94 1.65
C ALA A 255 -13.40 28.06 0.98
N GLU A 256 -12.10 28.12 1.27
CA GLU A 256 -11.16 29.11 0.69
C GLU A 256 -10.42 28.61 -0.57
N ALA A 257 -10.64 27.37 -0.99
CA ALA A 257 -9.99 26.77 -2.16
C ALA A 257 -10.41 27.44 -3.48
N ARG A 258 -9.43 27.79 -4.33
CA ARG A 258 -9.65 28.36 -5.67
C ARG A 258 -9.59 27.32 -6.79
N GLY A 259 -9.03 26.15 -6.53
CA GLY A 259 -8.86 25.08 -7.52
C GLY A 259 -10.17 24.42 -7.95
N GLU A 260 -10.19 23.93 -9.19
CA GLU A 260 -11.29 23.11 -9.73
C GLU A 260 -11.40 21.76 -9.00
N TYR A 261 -10.29 21.28 -8.44
CA TYR A 261 -10.21 20.10 -7.60
C TYR A 261 -9.67 20.46 -6.22
N VAL A 262 -10.17 19.77 -5.20
CA VAL A 262 -9.67 19.88 -3.84
C VAL A 262 -9.02 18.57 -3.45
N VAL A 263 -7.86 18.66 -2.81
CA VAL A 263 -7.16 17.51 -2.24
C VAL A 263 -7.16 17.65 -0.73
N LEU A 264 -7.65 16.64 -0.03
CA LEU A 264 -7.40 16.52 1.41
C LEU A 264 -6.09 15.74 1.58
N LEU A 265 -5.15 16.33 2.30
CA LEU A 265 -3.85 15.72 2.59
C LEU A 265 -3.54 15.90 4.08
N ASN A 266 -3.31 14.80 4.79
CA ASN A 266 -2.89 14.89 6.19
C ASN A 266 -1.49 15.51 6.30
N ASN A 267 -1.24 16.24 7.39
CA ASN A 267 0.06 16.86 7.66
C ASN A 267 1.17 15.84 8.03
N ASP A 268 0.82 14.58 8.33
CA ASP A 268 1.76 13.48 8.61
C ASP A 268 1.97 12.57 7.38
N THR A 269 2.04 13.17 6.19
CA THR A 269 2.26 12.47 4.93
C THR A 269 3.53 12.91 4.20
N GLU A 270 4.08 12.00 3.40
CA GLU A 270 5.12 12.28 2.42
C GLU A 270 4.64 11.80 1.05
N VAL A 271 4.39 12.74 0.16
CA VAL A 271 3.91 12.50 -1.20
C VAL A 271 5.06 12.17 -2.16
N THR A 272 4.80 11.38 -3.21
CA THR A 272 5.83 10.99 -4.19
C THR A 272 5.74 11.80 -5.48
N THR A 273 6.77 11.75 -6.32
CA THR A 273 6.78 12.36 -7.66
C THR A 273 5.53 11.99 -8.47
N GLY A 274 4.86 12.97 -9.09
CA GLY A 274 3.70 12.77 -9.96
C GLY A 274 2.42 12.28 -9.27
N TRP A 275 2.37 12.24 -7.94
CA TRP A 275 1.19 11.76 -7.20
C TRP A 275 -0.08 12.57 -7.55
N LEU A 276 0.06 13.90 -7.62
CA LEU A 276 -1.05 14.82 -7.87
C LEU A 276 -1.54 14.68 -9.31
N ASP A 277 -0.61 14.58 -10.25
CA ASP A 277 -0.90 14.36 -11.67
C ASP A 277 -1.64 13.03 -11.87
N ALA A 278 -1.25 11.98 -11.15
CA ALA A 278 -1.90 10.68 -11.20
C ALA A 278 -3.35 10.74 -10.69
N LEU A 279 -3.60 11.44 -9.57
CA LEU A 279 -4.96 11.66 -9.07
C LEU A 279 -5.81 12.45 -10.08
N ARG A 280 -5.26 13.54 -10.63
CA ARG A 280 -5.96 14.38 -11.62
C ARG A 280 -6.31 13.58 -12.87
N ASN A 281 -5.37 12.78 -13.38
CA ASN A 281 -5.56 11.97 -14.58
C ASN A 281 -6.75 11.00 -14.46
N ALA A 282 -7.08 10.53 -13.25
CA ALA A 282 -8.24 9.66 -13.05
C ALA A 282 -9.56 10.31 -13.52
N PHE A 283 -9.70 11.63 -13.39
CA PHE A 283 -10.89 12.38 -13.81
C PHE A 283 -10.96 12.60 -15.33
N ASP A 284 -9.80 12.63 -16.01
CA ASP A 284 -9.72 12.69 -17.47
C ASP A 284 -10.02 11.32 -18.09
N ARG A 285 -9.70 10.25 -17.36
CA ARG A 285 -9.60 8.90 -17.86
C ARG A 285 -10.85 8.06 -17.65
N PHE A 286 -11.46 8.17 -16.49
CA PHE A 286 -12.63 7.37 -16.12
C PHE A 286 -13.87 8.24 -16.14
N GLU A 287 -14.99 7.64 -16.53
CA GLU A 287 -16.25 8.36 -16.60
C GLU A 287 -16.81 8.61 -15.19
N ASN A 288 -17.37 9.81 -15.02
CA ASN A 288 -18.19 10.15 -13.86
C ASN A 288 -17.49 9.93 -12.50
N VAL A 289 -16.19 10.23 -12.42
CA VAL A 289 -15.41 10.16 -11.17
C VAL A 289 -15.78 11.33 -10.27
N GLY A 290 -16.19 11.03 -9.04
CA GLY A 290 -16.44 12.01 -7.99
C GLY A 290 -15.37 12.04 -6.90
N LEU A 291 -14.56 10.98 -6.77
CA LEU A 291 -13.50 10.87 -5.77
C LEU A 291 -12.37 10.01 -6.32
N ALA A 292 -11.13 10.46 -6.19
CA ALA A 292 -9.93 9.68 -6.48
C ALA A 292 -9.05 9.62 -5.23
N GLY A 293 -8.40 8.49 -4.95
CA GLY A 293 -7.61 8.30 -3.73
C GLY A 293 -6.30 7.58 -3.99
N ALA A 294 -5.28 7.98 -3.22
CA ALA A 294 -3.93 7.48 -3.37
C ALA A 294 -3.77 6.06 -2.80
N LYS A 295 -2.69 5.41 -3.23
CA LYS A 295 -2.12 4.26 -2.54
C LYS A 295 -1.32 4.70 -1.34
N LEU A 296 -1.76 4.26 -0.17
CA LEU A 296 -1.13 4.61 1.08
C LEU A 296 -0.13 3.55 1.49
N LEU A 297 1.08 3.98 1.82
CA LEU A 297 2.14 3.14 2.35
C LEU A 297 2.49 3.58 3.77
N TYR A 298 2.86 2.62 4.61
CA TYR A 298 3.50 2.91 5.88
C TYR A 298 4.95 3.38 5.67
N PRO A 299 5.57 4.06 6.64
CA PRO A 299 6.96 4.52 6.53
C PRO A 299 7.99 3.41 6.31
N ASP A 300 7.66 2.17 6.69
CA ASP A 300 8.46 0.97 6.45
C ASP A 300 8.28 0.37 5.03
N GLY A 301 7.45 1.00 4.20
CA GLY A 301 7.15 0.57 2.83
C GLY A 301 6.04 -0.47 2.72
N MET A 302 5.44 -0.92 3.81
CA MET A 302 4.31 -1.85 3.77
C MET A 302 3.05 -1.15 3.27
N LEU A 303 2.17 -1.90 2.59
CA LEU A 303 0.88 -1.35 2.15
C LEU A 303 0.01 -0.99 3.36
N GLN A 304 -0.52 0.24 3.39
CA GLN A 304 -1.50 0.67 4.40
C GLN A 304 -2.93 0.52 3.87
N ASP A 305 -3.19 1.05 2.67
CA ASP A 305 -4.49 0.95 2.03
C ASP A 305 -4.35 0.98 0.50
N ALA A 306 -4.99 0.02 -0.15
CA ALA A 306 -5.12 -0.02 -1.60
C ALA A 306 -6.54 0.30 -2.06
N GLY A 307 -7.36 1.02 -1.28
CA GLY A 307 -8.75 1.34 -1.59
C GLY A 307 -9.70 0.40 -0.83
N GLY A 308 -10.43 0.99 0.12
CA GLY A 308 -11.13 0.25 1.15
C GLY A 308 -12.40 -0.48 0.69
N ILE A 309 -12.75 -1.51 1.45
CA ILE A 309 -13.99 -2.29 1.31
C ILE A 309 -14.89 -1.97 2.50
N VAL A 310 -16.19 -1.77 2.27
CA VAL A 310 -17.19 -1.80 3.35
C VAL A 310 -17.91 -3.14 3.27
N TRP A 311 -17.96 -3.89 4.37
CA TRP A 311 -18.61 -5.21 4.41
C TRP A 311 -20.12 -5.10 4.65
N ASN A 312 -20.85 -6.22 4.55
CA ASN A 312 -22.28 -6.25 4.89
C ASN A 312 -22.58 -5.92 6.37
N SER A 313 -21.57 -6.05 7.24
CA SER A 313 -21.62 -5.63 8.63
C SER A 313 -21.53 -4.10 8.78
N GLY A 314 -21.26 -3.38 7.68
CA GLY A 314 -20.94 -1.96 7.64
C GLY A 314 -19.56 -1.62 8.20
N ASN A 315 -18.69 -2.61 8.44
CA ASN A 315 -17.32 -2.37 8.85
C ASN A 315 -16.47 -1.96 7.63
N PRO A 316 -15.71 -0.85 7.72
CA PRO A 316 -14.68 -0.53 6.74
C PRO A 316 -13.44 -1.41 6.96
N TRP A 317 -12.73 -1.70 5.89
CA TRP A 317 -11.50 -2.48 5.90
C TRP A 317 -10.53 -1.99 4.83
N ASN A 318 -9.32 -1.62 5.27
CA ASN A 318 -8.23 -1.18 4.41
C ASN A 318 -7.69 -2.40 3.63
N TYR A 319 -7.94 -2.41 2.32
CA TYR A 319 -7.61 -3.57 1.49
C TYR A 319 -6.09 -3.69 1.33
N GLY A 320 -5.54 -4.86 1.66
CA GLY A 320 -4.11 -5.12 1.54
C GLY A 320 -3.25 -4.58 2.69
N ASN A 321 -3.86 -4.13 3.79
CA ASN A 321 -3.14 -3.64 4.97
C ASN A 321 -2.03 -4.63 5.42
N ARG A 322 -0.82 -4.10 5.60
CA ARG A 322 0.42 -4.83 5.93
C ARG A 322 0.80 -5.94 4.94
N GLN A 323 0.37 -5.84 3.68
CA GLN A 323 0.82 -6.74 2.61
C GLN A 323 1.87 -6.06 1.72
N ASN A 324 2.43 -6.84 0.79
CA ASN A 324 3.39 -6.33 -0.20
C ASN A 324 2.68 -5.34 -1.14
N PRO A 325 3.07 -4.06 -1.18
CA PRO A 325 2.42 -3.09 -2.06
C PRO A 325 2.61 -3.42 -3.55
N TRP A 326 3.67 -4.14 -3.92
CA TRP A 326 3.99 -4.46 -5.32
C TRP A 326 3.28 -5.71 -5.84
N ASP A 327 2.45 -6.36 -5.01
CA ASP A 327 1.58 -7.43 -5.49
C ASP A 327 0.67 -6.85 -6.60
N PRO A 328 0.58 -7.50 -7.77
CA PRO A 328 -0.24 -7.02 -8.89
C PRO A 328 -1.70 -6.73 -8.50
N ARG A 329 -2.23 -7.38 -7.46
CA ARG A 329 -3.59 -7.12 -6.94
C ARG A 329 -3.80 -5.70 -6.38
N TYR A 330 -2.73 -4.97 -6.08
CA TYR A 330 -2.75 -3.59 -5.58
C TYR A 330 -2.15 -2.57 -6.55
N CYS A 331 -1.81 -2.99 -7.77
CA CYS A 331 -1.11 -2.18 -8.75
C CYS A 331 -1.97 -1.90 -9.98
N TYR A 332 -3.29 -1.78 -9.82
CA TYR A 332 -4.18 -1.33 -10.90
C TYR A 332 -5.28 -0.39 -10.40
N ALA A 333 -5.66 0.56 -11.26
CA ALA A 333 -6.72 1.52 -10.97
C ALA A 333 -8.09 0.81 -10.96
N ARG A 334 -8.94 1.14 -9.97
CA ARG A 334 -10.27 0.52 -9.85
C ARG A 334 -11.21 1.33 -8.98
N GLN A 335 -12.50 1.03 -9.07
CA GLN A 335 -13.46 1.53 -8.09
C GLN A 335 -13.21 0.95 -6.69
N ALA A 336 -13.46 1.74 -5.65
CA ALA A 336 -13.36 1.33 -4.24
C ALA A 336 -14.58 1.83 -3.44
N ASP A 337 -14.98 1.15 -2.37
CA ASP A 337 -16.15 1.56 -1.58
C ASP A 337 -15.89 2.89 -0.84
N TYR A 338 -14.65 3.09 -0.38
CA TYR A 338 -14.16 4.35 0.16
C TYR A 338 -12.64 4.49 -0.05
N LEU A 339 -12.14 5.69 0.18
CA LEU A 339 -10.73 6.05 0.08
C LEU A 339 -10.36 6.87 1.32
N SER A 340 -9.17 6.64 1.88
CA SER A 340 -8.77 7.28 3.13
C SER A 340 -8.63 8.80 2.98
N GLY A 341 -9.11 9.53 3.99
CA GLY A 341 -8.95 10.98 4.14
C GLY A 341 -7.50 11.48 4.22
N ALA A 342 -6.51 10.57 4.33
CA ALA A 342 -5.10 10.95 4.38
C ALA A 342 -4.58 11.53 3.05
N ALA A 343 -5.10 11.07 1.91
CA ALA A 343 -4.77 11.61 0.58
C ALA A 343 -5.86 11.26 -0.45
N LEU A 344 -6.80 12.18 -0.65
CA LEU A 344 -7.90 12.04 -1.62
C LEU A 344 -8.16 13.33 -2.39
N MET A 345 -8.68 13.21 -3.62
CA MET A 345 -9.02 14.31 -4.52
C MET A 345 -10.50 14.26 -4.89
N VAL A 346 -11.17 15.41 -4.86
CA VAL A 346 -12.59 15.58 -5.20
C VAL A 346 -12.75 16.79 -6.13
N PRO A 347 -13.53 16.72 -7.22
CA PRO A 347 -13.89 17.89 -8.00
C PRO A 347 -14.69 18.85 -7.12
N ARG A 348 -14.36 20.13 -7.13
CA ARG A 348 -14.97 21.12 -6.24
C ARG A 348 -16.49 21.14 -6.36
N LYS A 349 -17.00 21.08 -7.59
CA LYS A 349 -18.44 20.98 -7.89
C LYS A 349 -19.13 19.78 -7.22
N VAL A 350 -18.43 18.64 -7.11
CA VAL A 350 -18.97 17.42 -6.49
C VAL A 350 -18.94 17.58 -4.98
N TRP A 351 -17.85 18.11 -4.42
CA TRP A 351 -17.75 18.44 -3.00
C TRP A 351 -18.91 19.31 -2.52
N ASP A 352 -19.19 20.41 -3.24
CA ASP A 352 -20.28 21.32 -2.90
C ASP A 352 -21.66 20.66 -3.06
N ALA A 353 -21.85 19.86 -4.11
CA ALA A 353 -23.10 19.16 -4.36
C ALA A 353 -23.46 18.13 -3.28
N VAL A 354 -22.46 17.46 -2.69
CA VAL A 354 -22.66 16.45 -1.61
C VAL A 354 -22.51 17.03 -0.20
N GLY A 355 -22.28 18.34 -0.09
CA GLY A 355 -22.14 19.06 1.18
C GLY A 355 -20.87 18.76 1.97
N GLY A 356 -19.75 18.46 1.30
CA GLY A 356 -18.43 18.29 1.91
C GLY A 356 -18.33 17.17 2.95
N LEU A 357 -17.53 17.32 4.01
CA LEU A 357 -17.47 16.36 5.11
C LEU A 357 -18.61 16.57 6.10
N SER A 358 -19.25 15.48 6.52
CA SER A 358 -20.45 15.53 7.35
C SER A 358 -20.18 15.86 8.82
N THR A 359 -20.76 16.94 9.31
CA THR A 359 -20.58 17.40 10.70
C THR A 359 -21.27 16.53 11.76
N TRP A 360 -22.17 15.63 11.38
CA TRP A 360 -22.78 14.66 12.32
C TRP A 360 -21.79 13.57 12.77
N LEU A 361 -20.67 13.43 12.05
CA LEU A 361 -19.52 12.60 12.41
C LEU A 361 -18.42 13.41 13.11
N ALA A 362 -18.62 14.71 13.37
CA ALA A 362 -17.63 15.53 14.06
C ALA A 362 -17.28 14.92 15.44
N PRO A 363 -16.00 14.97 15.84
CA PRO A 363 -14.91 15.74 15.23
C PRO A 363 -14.12 15.07 14.08
N MET A 364 -14.12 13.73 13.97
CA MET A 364 -13.25 12.96 13.07
C MET A 364 -13.60 11.45 13.07
N TYR A 365 -12.97 10.71 12.16
CA TYR A 365 -13.23 9.33 11.74
C TYR A 365 -14.60 9.08 11.12
N PHE A 366 -14.60 8.22 10.08
CA PHE A 366 -15.72 7.89 9.19
C PHE A 366 -16.14 9.00 8.21
N GLU A 367 -15.56 10.20 8.27
CA GLU A 367 -15.88 11.29 7.34
C GLU A 367 -15.53 10.98 5.89
N ASP A 368 -14.43 10.26 5.67
CA ASP A 368 -13.95 9.86 4.35
C ASP A 368 -14.84 8.76 3.73
N THR A 369 -15.23 7.80 4.56
CA THR A 369 -16.16 6.72 4.20
C THR A 369 -17.56 7.28 3.93
N ASP A 370 -18.04 8.21 4.75
CA ASP A 370 -19.30 8.91 4.55
C ASP A 370 -19.28 9.76 3.28
N LEU A 371 -18.21 10.53 3.04
CA LEU A 371 -18.04 11.29 1.81
C LEU A 371 -18.10 10.40 0.57
N ALA A 372 -17.39 9.27 0.57
CA ALA A 372 -17.44 8.30 -0.54
C ALA A 372 -18.86 7.77 -0.78
N PHE A 373 -19.62 7.48 0.29
CA PHE A 373 -20.99 7.02 0.17
C PHE A 373 -21.93 8.09 -0.38
N LYS A 374 -21.80 9.35 0.07
CA LYS A 374 -22.58 10.47 -0.49
C LYS A 374 -22.28 10.71 -1.97
N ILE A 375 -21.00 10.64 -2.35
CA ILE A 375 -20.56 10.79 -3.75
C ILE A 375 -21.17 9.68 -4.63
N ARG A 376 -21.18 8.43 -4.13
CA ARG A 376 -21.81 7.31 -4.83
C ARG A 376 -23.32 7.40 -4.88
N GLU A 377 -23.98 7.86 -3.82
CA GLU A 377 -25.43 8.10 -3.80
C GLU A 377 -25.84 9.20 -4.79
N ALA A 378 -24.99 10.22 -4.98
CA ALA A 378 -25.15 11.25 -6.00
C ALA A 378 -24.88 10.76 -7.44
N GLY A 379 -24.56 9.47 -7.61
CA GLY A 379 -24.39 8.82 -8.90
C GLY A 379 -22.97 8.82 -9.44
N TYR A 380 -21.98 9.33 -8.71
CA TYR A 380 -20.58 9.34 -9.13
C TYR A 380 -19.84 8.06 -8.71
N THR A 381 -18.65 7.85 -9.27
CA THR A 381 -17.75 6.73 -8.94
C THR A 381 -16.55 7.19 -8.11
N THR A 382 -16.01 6.27 -7.32
CA THR A 382 -14.91 6.47 -6.36
C THR A 382 -13.74 5.58 -6.77
N TRP A 383 -12.56 6.13 -7.08
CA TRP A 383 -11.45 5.43 -7.73
C TRP A 383 -10.17 5.40 -6.91
N PHE A 384 -9.68 4.19 -6.62
CA PHE A 384 -8.33 3.96 -6.16
C PHE A 384 -7.33 4.11 -7.32
N VAL A 385 -6.29 4.93 -7.12
CA VAL A 385 -5.27 5.25 -8.12
C VAL A 385 -3.89 4.79 -7.63
N PRO A 386 -3.40 3.61 -8.04
CA PRO A 386 -2.16 3.02 -7.52
C PRO A 386 -0.90 3.81 -7.87
N ALA A 387 -0.93 4.60 -8.94
CA ALA A 387 0.20 5.43 -9.37
C ALA A 387 0.38 6.69 -8.53
N SER A 388 -0.67 7.12 -7.80
CA SER A 388 -0.52 8.14 -6.78
C SER A 388 -0.08 7.45 -5.49
N VAL A 389 1.20 7.51 -5.15
CA VAL A 389 1.74 6.91 -3.92
C VAL A 389 1.95 8.00 -2.88
N VAL A 390 1.49 7.73 -1.65
CA VAL A 390 1.68 8.61 -0.49
C VAL A 390 2.07 7.75 0.70
N TYR A 391 3.14 8.14 1.39
CA TYR A 391 3.53 7.55 2.66
C TYR A 391 2.81 8.29 3.79
N HIS A 392 2.18 7.56 4.70
CA HIS A 392 1.40 8.14 5.78
C HIS A 392 1.89 7.62 7.13
N HIS A 393 2.35 8.54 7.97
CA HIS A 393 2.94 8.30 9.27
C HIS A 393 1.85 8.18 10.36
N GLU A 394 0.93 7.23 10.15
CA GLU A 394 -0.31 7.09 10.93
C GLU A 394 -0.08 7.15 12.45
N GLY A 395 -0.82 8.04 13.11
CA GLY A 395 -0.82 8.17 14.57
C GLY A 395 0.28 9.08 15.11
N MET A 396 1.13 9.67 14.27
CA MET A 396 2.05 10.72 14.71
C MET A 396 1.31 11.93 15.28
N THR A 397 0.12 12.25 14.77
CA THR A 397 -0.69 13.40 15.22
C THR A 397 -1.83 13.01 16.16
N SER A 398 -2.57 11.95 15.82
CA SER A 398 -3.79 11.54 16.54
C SER A 398 -3.62 10.44 17.60
N GLY A 399 -2.42 9.83 17.71
CA GLY A 399 -2.17 8.65 18.55
C GLY A 399 -2.72 7.34 17.97
N THR A 400 -2.39 6.21 18.59
CA THR A 400 -2.73 4.84 18.10
C THR A 400 -3.78 4.10 18.92
N ASP A 401 -4.10 4.57 20.13
CA ASP A 401 -5.04 3.91 21.06
C ASP A 401 -6.50 4.23 20.71
N THR A 402 -7.35 3.21 20.57
CA THR A 402 -8.79 3.37 20.31
C THR A 402 -9.62 3.46 21.59
N THR A 403 -9.03 3.22 22.76
CA THR A 403 -9.71 3.28 24.07
C THR A 403 -9.58 4.66 24.73
N SER A 404 -8.53 5.40 24.40
CA SER A 404 -8.29 6.78 24.81
C SER A 404 -7.85 7.66 23.62
N GLY A 405 -7.65 8.96 23.81
CA GLY A 405 -7.24 9.85 22.72
C GLY A 405 -8.27 10.02 21.60
N PHE A 406 -7.81 10.41 20.41
CA PHE A 406 -8.68 10.75 19.30
C PHE A 406 -9.23 9.54 18.54
N LYS A 407 -8.47 8.44 18.45
CA LYS A 407 -8.88 7.21 17.75
C LYS A 407 -10.14 6.56 18.32
N ARG A 408 -10.53 6.87 19.57
CA ARG A 408 -11.84 6.45 20.16
C ARG A 408 -13.05 6.85 19.32
N PHE A 409 -12.94 7.95 18.56
CA PHE A 409 -14.05 8.43 17.72
C PHE A 409 -14.38 7.45 16.59
N GLN A 410 -13.46 6.54 16.22
CA GLN A 410 -13.78 5.39 15.36
C GLN A 410 -14.93 4.57 15.97
N GLU A 411 -14.85 4.18 17.24
CA GLU A 411 -15.90 3.39 17.88
C GLU A 411 -17.17 4.19 18.17
N VAL A 412 -17.05 5.49 18.43
CA VAL A 412 -18.22 6.38 18.63
C VAL A 412 -19.01 6.56 17.33
N ASN A 413 -18.33 6.70 16.20
CA ASN A 413 -18.95 7.00 14.92
C ASN A 413 -19.35 5.74 14.13
N ARG A 414 -18.68 4.60 14.35
CA ARG A 414 -19.00 3.30 13.73
C ARG A 414 -20.50 2.96 13.78
N PRO A 415 -21.20 2.95 14.93
CA PRO A 415 -22.63 2.62 14.95
C PRO A 415 -23.50 3.67 14.27
N LYS A 416 -23.09 4.96 14.29
CA LYS A 416 -23.84 6.02 13.61
C LYS A 416 -23.76 5.86 12.09
N PHE A 417 -22.56 5.60 11.54
CA PHE A 417 -22.32 5.28 10.13
C PHE A 417 -23.13 4.07 9.69
N LYS A 418 -23.02 2.97 10.44
CA LYS A 418 -23.76 1.73 10.15
C LYS A 418 -25.27 1.99 10.06
N ARG A 419 -25.84 2.68 11.05
CA ARG A 419 -27.27 2.99 11.06
C ARG A 419 -27.69 3.86 9.87
N HIS A 420 -26.89 4.87 9.51
CA HIS A 420 -27.22 5.78 8.42
C HIS A 420 -27.16 5.10 7.04
N TRP A 421 -26.10 4.32 6.80
CA TRP A 421 -25.81 3.71 5.49
C TRP A 421 -26.23 2.25 5.36
N ALA A 422 -27.03 1.71 6.29
CA ALA A 422 -27.41 0.29 6.35
C ALA A 422 -27.91 -0.25 5.00
N ARG A 423 -28.72 0.52 4.28
CA ARG A 423 -29.25 0.13 2.96
C ARG A 423 -28.16 0.03 1.89
N ALA A 424 -27.15 0.90 1.94
CA ALA A 424 -26.11 0.97 0.92
C ALA A 424 -25.18 -0.25 0.94
N TYR A 425 -24.89 -0.81 2.12
CA TYR A 425 -24.00 -1.98 2.26
C TYR A 425 -24.72 -3.31 2.51
N ALA A 426 -26.06 -3.33 2.60
CA ALA A 426 -26.83 -4.55 2.94
C ALA A 426 -26.57 -5.74 1.99
N GLY A 427 -26.28 -5.47 0.72
CA GLY A 427 -25.99 -6.48 -0.30
C GLY A 427 -24.52 -6.86 -0.44
N HIS A 428 -23.63 -6.31 0.40
CA HIS A 428 -22.20 -6.62 0.32
C HIS A 428 -21.90 -8.03 0.84
N GLY A 429 -20.67 -8.50 0.66
CA GLY A 429 -20.22 -9.81 1.11
C GLY A 429 -19.90 -9.87 2.59
N THR A 430 -19.72 -11.11 3.06
CA THR A 430 -19.28 -11.41 4.42
C THR A 430 -17.80 -11.06 4.60
N GLU A 431 -17.51 -10.41 5.72
CA GLU A 431 -16.19 -9.95 6.13
C GLU A 431 -15.13 -11.07 6.02
N GLY A 432 -14.06 -10.80 5.29
CA GLY A 432 -12.92 -11.69 5.11
C GLY A 432 -13.11 -12.89 4.17
N LEU A 433 -14.33 -13.20 3.71
CA LEU A 433 -14.58 -14.44 2.97
C LEU A 433 -14.04 -14.43 1.53
N ARG A 434 -14.31 -13.38 0.75
CA ARG A 434 -13.88 -13.25 -0.66
C ARG A 434 -13.48 -11.80 -1.01
N PRO A 435 -12.47 -11.23 -0.33
CA PRO A 435 -12.08 -9.83 -0.50
C PRO A 435 -11.76 -9.46 -1.94
N ASP A 436 -11.16 -10.38 -2.71
CA ASP A 436 -10.76 -10.11 -4.09
C ASP A 436 -11.93 -10.00 -5.08
N LEU A 437 -13.07 -10.61 -4.74
CA LEU A 437 -14.32 -10.40 -5.49
C LEU A 437 -15.02 -9.12 -5.03
N GLU A 438 -15.03 -8.86 -3.72
CA GLU A 438 -15.73 -7.74 -3.12
C GLU A 438 -15.14 -6.39 -3.52
N LYS A 439 -13.81 -6.27 -3.61
CA LYS A 439 -13.16 -5.04 -4.09
C LYS A 439 -13.49 -4.68 -5.55
N ASP A 440 -13.94 -5.65 -6.34
CA ASP A 440 -14.28 -5.46 -7.75
C ASP A 440 -15.80 -5.66 -7.97
N ARG A 441 -16.65 -5.43 -6.96
CA ARG A 441 -18.10 -5.73 -7.00
C ARG A 441 -18.88 -5.04 -8.13
N ASN A 442 -18.36 -3.93 -8.67
CA ASN A 442 -19.05 -3.11 -9.67
C ASN A 442 -18.65 -3.41 -11.12
N ILE A 443 -17.99 -4.54 -11.40
CA ILE A 443 -17.61 -4.94 -12.76
C ILE A 443 -18.65 -5.86 -13.40
N VAL A 444 -18.79 -5.81 -14.73
CA VAL A 444 -19.66 -6.72 -15.51
C VAL A 444 -19.10 -8.13 -15.52
N GLY A 445 -17.77 -8.26 -15.63
CA GLY A 445 -17.08 -9.54 -15.69
C GLY A 445 -15.57 -9.36 -15.75
N ARG A 446 -14.83 -10.46 -15.87
CA ARG A 446 -13.37 -10.45 -15.98
C ARG A 446 -12.94 -11.03 -17.33
N VAL A 447 -11.96 -10.40 -17.96
CA VAL A 447 -11.32 -10.87 -19.20
C VAL A 447 -9.82 -10.99 -18.95
N LEU A 448 -9.26 -12.15 -19.28
CA LEU A 448 -7.81 -12.36 -19.30
C LEU A 448 -7.31 -12.09 -20.72
N PHE A 449 -6.42 -11.12 -20.87
CA PHE A 449 -5.69 -10.85 -22.10
C PHE A 449 -4.27 -11.40 -21.93
N ALA A 450 -3.94 -12.46 -22.66
CA ALA A 450 -2.63 -13.09 -22.59
C ALA A 450 -1.88 -12.87 -23.90
N ASP A 451 -0.68 -12.32 -23.80
CA ASP A 451 0.19 -12.05 -24.96
C ASP A 451 1.64 -12.38 -24.60
N TYR A 452 2.50 -12.60 -25.59
CA TYR A 452 3.89 -12.98 -25.39
C TYR A 452 4.63 -12.00 -24.47
N THR A 453 4.37 -10.70 -24.60
CA THR A 453 5.02 -9.65 -23.82
C THR A 453 4.15 -8.41 -23.67
N THR A 454 4.51 -7.51 -22.75
CA THR A 454 3.86 -6.22 -22.52
C THR A 454 3.80 -5.40 -23.82
N PRO A 455 2.60 -4.98 -24.28
CA PRO A 455 2.44 -4.11 -25.44
C PRO A 455 3.28 -2.84 -25.37
N ARG A 456 3.92 -2.49 -26.49
CA ARG A 456 4.67 -1.24 -26.70
C ARG A 456 4.07 -0.46 -27.87
N PRO A 457 2.99 0.31 -27.65
CA PRO A 457 2.17 0.89 -28.72
C PRO A 457 2.91 1.85 -29.67
N ASP A 458 4.05 2.39 -29.25
CA ASP A 458 4.95 3.24 -30.03
C ASP A 458 5.99 2.47 -30.85
N ARG A 459 6.06 1.14 -30.70
CA ARG A 459 7.05 0.28 -31.36
C ARG A 459 6.47 -0.58 -32.47
N ASP A 460 5.21 -0.99 -32.35
CA ASP A 460 4.55 -1.83 -33.36
C ASP A 460 3.02 -1.70 -33.33
N ALA A 461 2.40 -1.99 -34.47
CA ALA A 461 0.95 -1.85 -34.65
C ALA A 461 0.13 -2.89 -33.86
N GLY A 462 0.71 -4.08 -33.60
CA GLY A 462 0.03 -5.13 -32.83
C GLY A 462 -0.15 -4.73 -31.37
N SER A 463 0.90 -4.17 -30.77
CA SER A 463 0.88 -3.58 -29.44
C SER A 463 -0.15 -2.45 -29.32
N TYR A 464 -0.26 -1.59 -30.34
CA TYR A 464 -1.27 -0.54 -30.35
C TYR A 464 -2.68 -1.12 -30.41
N ALA A 465 -2.92 -2.11 -31.29
CA ALA A 465 -4.20 -2.78 -31.43
C ALA A 465 -4.62 -3.48 -30.11
N ALA A 466 -3.73 -4.28 -29.52
CA ALA A 466 -3.97 -4.94 -28.23
C ALA A 466 -4.38 -3.95 -27.13
N ARG A 467 -3.74 -2.77 -27.09
CA ARG A 467 -4.10 -1.71 -26.14
C ARG A 467 -5.50 -1.13 -26.40
N GLN A 468 -5.88 -0.89 -27.66
CA GLN A 468 -7.23 -0.40 -27.98
C GLN A 468 -8.30 -1.46 -27.70
N GLU A 469 -8.02 -2.74 -27.97
CA GLU A 469 -8.92 -3.86 -27.64
C GLU A 469 -9.17 -3.97 -26.14
N MET A 470 -8.11 -3.89 -25.32
CA MET A 470 -8.26 -3.87 -23.86
C MET A 470 -9.12 -2.70 -23.40
N ARG A 471 -8.91 -1.49 -23.96
CA ARG A 471 -9.73 -0.31 -23.65
C ARG A 471 -11.19 -0.47 -24.06
N LEU A 472 -11.45 -1.07 -25.22
CA LEU A 472 -12.80 -1.36 -25.67
C LEU A 472 -13.49 -2.33 -24.69
N VAL A 473 -12.81 -3.40 -24.27
CA VAL A 473 -13.34 -4.33 -23.27
C VAL A 473 -13.61 -3.63 -21.93
N GLN A 474 -12.72 -2.75 -21.48
CA GLN A 474 -12.93 -1.93 -20.27
C GLN A 474 -14.14 -1.01 -20.40
N SER A 475 -14.37 -0.39 -21.56
CA SER A 475 -15.55 0.47 -21.82
C SER A 475 -16.88 -0.29 -21.76
N LEU A 476 -16.86 -1.61 -21.93
CA LEU A 476 -18.03 -2.49 -21.74
C LEU A 476 -18.24 -2.88 -20.27
N GLY A 477 -17.47 -2.30 -19.34
CA GLY A 477 -17.56 -2.55 -17.89
C GLY A 477 -16.82 -3.80 -17.42
N TYR A 478 -16.03 -4.44 -18.28
CA TYR A 478 -15.22 -5.60 -17.89
C TYR A 478 -13.91 -5.17 -17.24
N LYS A 479 -13.49 -5.93 -16.23
CA LYS A 479 -12.13 -5.85 -15.72
C LYS A 479 -11.20 -6.66 -16.62
N VAL A 480 -10.19 -6.00 -17.16
CA VAL A 480 -9.13 -6.66 -17.93
C VAL A 480 -7.97 -7.02 -17.01
N THR A 481 -7.46 -8.23 -17.14
CA THR A 481 -6.17 -8.65 -16.57
C THR A 481 -5.24 -8.97 -17.72
N PHE A 482 -4.14 -8.24 -17.82
CA PHE A 482 -3.11 -8.51 -18.82
C PHE A 482 -2.02 -9.43 -18.23
N LEU A 483 -1.68 -10.50 -18.95
CA LEU A 483 -0.65 -11.46 -18.56
C LEU A 483 0.40 -11.57 -19.68
N PRO A 484 1.58 -10.95 -19.51
CA PRO A 484 2.70 -11.21 -20.40
C PRO A 484 3.23 -12.63 -20.14
N LEU A 485 3.25 -13.50 -21.15
CA LEU A 485 3.72 -14.88 -21.02
C LEU A 485 5.21 -14.96 -20.63
N ASN A 486 6.00 -13.96 -21.01
CA ASN A 486 7.40 -13.85 -20.59
C ASN A 486 7.59 -13.28 -19.17
N MET A 487 6.52 -12.88 -18.49
CA MET A 487 6.50 -12.36 -17.12
C MET A 487 7.43 -11.17 -16.86
N ALA A 488 7.89 -10.49 -17.91
CA ALA A 488 8.87 -9.42 -17.81
C ALA A 488 8.21 -8.05 -17.60
N HIS A 489 8.82 -7.25 -16.72
CA HIS A 489 8.44 -5.85 -16.49
C HIS A 489 9.16 -4.94 -17.49
N PHE A 490 8.40 -4.25 -18.35
CA PHE A 490 8.93 -3.39 -19.41
C PHE A 490 8.97 -1.90 -19.02
N GLY A 491 9.18 -1.64 -17.72
CA GLY A 491 9.29 -0.28 -17.18
C GLY A 491 8.03 0.53 -17.47
N PRO A 492 8.14 1.73 -18.08
CA PRO A 492 6.99 2.61 -18.33
C PRO A 492 5.81 1.97 -19.06
N TYR A 493 6.06 1.00 -19.94
CA TYR A 493 4.97 0.30 -20.65
C TYR A 493 4.12 -0.56 -19.70
N THR A 494 4.76 -1.24 -18.74
CA THR A 494 4.05 -2.02 -17.73
C THR A 494 3.33 -1.11 -16.75
N GLU A 495 3.97 -0.02 -16.33
CA GLU A 495 3.38 1.00 -15.45
C GLU A 495 2.16 1.69 -16.10
N GLU A 496 2.24 2.00 -17.39
CA GLU A 496 1.11 2.57 -18.14
C GLU A 496 -0.07 1.59 -18.24
N LEU A 497 0.21 0.28 -18.38
CA LEU A 497 -0.83 -0.75 -18.31
C LEU A 497 -1.44 -0.93 -16.92
N GLN A 498 -0.68 -0.65 -15.87
CA GLN A 498 -1.16 -0.69 -14.48
C GLN A 498 -2.02 0.53 -14.13
N THR A 499 -1.72 1.69 -14.71
CA THR A 499 -2.63 2.84 -14.62
C THR A 499 -3.86 2.68 -15.51
N SER A 500 -3.79 1.74 -16.47
CA SER A 500 -4.76 1.09 -17.38
C SER A 500 -6.22 0.99 -16.93
#